data_AF-A0A7J7L4P5-F1
#
_entry.id   AF-A0A7J7L4P5-F1
#
_cell.length_a   1.000
_cell.length_b   1.000
_cell.length_c   1.000
_cell.angle_alpha   90.00
_cell.angle_beta   90.00
_cell.angle_gamma   90.00
#
_symmetry.space_group_name_H-M   'P 1'
#
loop_
_entity.id
_entity.type
_entity.pdbx_description
1 polymer ?
#
loop_
_entity_poly.entity_id
_entity_poly.type
_entity_poly.pdbx_seq_one_letter_code
_entity_poly.pdbx_strand_id
1 'polypeptide(L)'
;MAGLYNSLRPTNPSSSSSSSHQFGSRLLLLLTALPLTLAAFAFVLQWRGGLNDPPTRWSPDNHEFPGGMGSSAPTNVAHSSSSSADCVELLGRSASPSFPYYRDWKFNYESDLKPKICITTSTSAGLEQILPWIFYHKVIGVTTFFLFVEGKAASPNVSTILQTIPGVKIVYRKRELEEQQAKSRIWNETWLSSFFYKPCNYELFVKQSLNMEMAIVMARDAGTDWIIHLDTDELLHPAGAQEYSLRQLLLDVPGTVDMVIFPNYESSVERDDIKEPFSEVSMFKRNYDHLPKDTYFGMYRESTRSNPNYFLTYGNGKSAARIQDHLRPNGAHRWHNYMKSPNEIKLEEAAVLHYTYPKFSDLTSRRDRCGCKPTKEDVKRCFMLEFDRAVSFLQHL
;
A
#
# COMPACT_ATOMS: atom_id res chain seq x y z
N MET A 1 27.83 52.24 82.55
CA MET A 1 27.64 50.78 82.59
C MET A 1 28.14 50.19 81.27
N ALA A 2 28.96 49.13 81.36
CA ALA A 2 29.63 48.26 80.37
C ALA A 2 29.37 48.45 78.85
N GLY A 3 30.32 48.33 77.91
CA GLY A 3 31.74 47.96 77.93
C GLY A 3 32.32 47.79 76.50
N LEU A 4 33.63 48.03 76.36
CA LEU A 4 34.66 47.48 75.42
C LEU A 4 34.64 47.69 73.88
N TYR A 5 35.63 48.49 73.42
CA TYR A 5 36.59 48.37 72.28
C TYR A 5 36.23 47.72 70.92
N ASN A 6 36.40 48.44 69.79
CA ASN A 6 37.59 48.41 68.90
C ASN A 6 37.38 49.15 67.55
N SER A 7 38.49 49.65 66.99
CA SER A 7 38.63 50.47 65.76
C SER A 7 38.79 49.64 64.48
N LEU A 8 38.30 50.12 63.30
CA LEU A 8 38.80 49.71 61.97
C LEU A 8 38.61 50.79 60.86
N ARG A 9 39.57 50.78 59.92
CA ARG A 9 39.92 51.72 58.83
C ARG A 9 38.98 51.72 57.59
N PRO A 10 39.08 52.70 56.67
CA PRO A 10 38.30 52.80 55.43
C PRO A 10 38.98 52.20 54.18
N THR A 11 38.19 52.10 53.11
CA THR A 11 38.31 51.32 51.87
C THR A 11 38.80 52.10 50.62
N ASN A 12 39.30 51.31 49.63
CA ASN A 12 39.33 51.49 48.15
C ASN A 12 40.40 52.39 47.46
N PRO A 13 40.70 52.22 46.14
CA PRO A 13 40.06 51.34 45.11
C PRO A 13 41.00 50.43 44.27
N SER A 14 40.38 49.48 43.56
CA SER A 14 40.97 48.49 42.64
C SER A 14 40.67 48.81 41.16
N SER A 15 41.61 48.43 40.29
CA SER A 15 41.54 48.50 38.82
C SER A 15 41.05 47.18 38.21
N SER A 16 39.99 47.20 37.39
CA SER A 16 39.51 46.04 36.62
C SER A 16 39.23 46.40 35.16
N SER A 17 40.15 46.08 34.25
CA SER A 17 39.96 46.33 32.80
C SER A 17 40.52 45.25 31.87
N SER A 18 40.88 44.06 32.35
CA SER A 18 41.52 43.02 31.51
C SER A 18 40.65 41.82 31.11
N SER A 19 39.46 41.62 31.69
CA SER A 19 38.67 40.38 31.50
C SER A 19 37.63 40.42 30.38
N SER A 20 37.20 41.60 29.91
CA SER A 20 36.13 41.75 28.90
C SER A 20 36.59 41.50 27.47
N HIS A 21 37.82 41.86 27.12
CA HIS A 21 38.37 41.67 25.77
C HIS A 21 38.57 40.19 25.40
N GLN A 22 38.89 39.34 26.39
CA GLN A 22 39.17 37.92 26.16
C GLN A 22 37.89 37.14 25.84
N PHE A 23 36.76 37.50 26.45
CA PHE A 23 35.47 36.86 26.21
C PHE A 23 34.88 37.23 24.84
N GLY A 24 34.96 38.50 24.46
CA GLY A 24 34.51 38.97 23.14
C GLY A 24 35.28 38.33 21.98
N SER A 25 36.61 38.20 22.11
CA SER A 25 37.41 37.56 21.05
C SER A 25 37.09 36.07 20.88
N ARG A 26 36.83 35.34 21.98
CA ARG A 26 36.46 33.92 21.93
C ARG A 26 35.09 33.70 21.32
N LEU A 27 34.14 34.58 21.60
CA LEU A 27 32.80 34.51 21.01
C LEU A 27 32.83 34.82 19.50
N LEU A 28 33.60 35.83 19.08
CA LEU A 28 33.82 36.13 17.66
C LEU A 28 34.53 34.98 16.93
N LEU A 29 35.50 34.33 17.56
CA LEU A 29 36.18 33.17 17.01
C LEU A 29 35.23 31.97 16.84
N LEU A 30 34.32 31.76 17.80
CA LEU A 30 33.30 30.71 17.71
C LEU A 30 32.26 31.01 16.62
N LEU A 31 31.79 32.25 16.54
CA LEU A 31 30.80 32.70 15.54
C LEU A 31 31.36 32.71 14.11
N THR A 32 32.68 32.70 13.92
CA THR A 32 33.32 32.67 12.60
C THR A 32 33.84 31.29 12.24
N ALA A 33 34.53 30.61 13.16
CA ALA A 33 35.12 29.31 12.89
C ALA A 33 34.04 28.22 12.74
N LEU A 34 32.97 28.24 13.54
CA LEU A 34 31.91 27.23 13.49
C LEU A 34 31.16 27.21 12.14
N PRO A 35 30.66 28.34 11.59
CA PRO A 35 30.01 28.30 10.28
C PRO A 35 30.99 27.98 9.15
N LEU A 36 32.26 28.41 9.24
CA LEU A 36 33.28 28.06 8.24
C LEU A 36 33.63 26.57 8.25
N THR A 37 33.73 25.94 9.42
CA THR A 37 33.99 24.49 9.50
C THR A 37 32.78 23.68 9.05
N LEU A 38 31.55 24.12 9.36
CA LEU A 38 30.33 23.50 8.84
C LEU A 38 30.21 23.64 7.32
N ALA A 39 30.54 24.82 6.77
CA ALA A 39 30.55 25.05 5.32
C ALA A 39 31.63 24.21 4.62
N ALA A 40 32.83 24.12 5.19
CA ALA A 40 33.89 23.25 4.67
C ALA A 40 33.51 21.76 4.75
N PHE A 41 32.85 21.34 5.82
CA PHE A 41 32.34 19.96 5.97
C PHE A 41 31.25 19.66 4.93
N ALA A 42 30.29 20.57 4.72
CA ALA A 42 29.28 20.44 3.67
C ALA A 42 29.90 20.43 2.26
N PHE A 43 30.91 21.28 2.02
CA PHE A 43 31.67 21.28 0.77
C PHE A 43 32.41 19.96 0.56
N VAL A 44 33.04 19.38 1.59
CA VAL A 44 33.70 18.06 1.48
C VAL A 44 32.70 16.94 1.25
N LEU A 45 31.51 16.99 1.87
CA LEU A 45 30.42 16.03 1.60
C LEU A 45 29.90 16.14 0.16
N GLN A 46 29.77 17.36 -0.37
CA GLN A 46 29.43 17.59 -1.77
C GLN A 46 30.58 17.19 -2.72
N TRP A 47 31.83 17.45 -2.34
CA TRP A 47 33.03 17.21 -3.15
C TRP A 47 33.42 15.73 -3.21
N ARG A 48 33.11 14.96 -2.16
CA ARG A 48 33.25 13.49 -2.15
C ARG A 48 31.96 12.74 -2.49
N GLY A 49 30.93 13.47 -2.92
CA GLY A 49 29.60 12.95 -3.24
C GLY A 49 29.30 12.83 -4.72
N GLY A 50 30.25 12.37 -5.53
CA GLY A 50 29.93 11.67 -6.79
C GLY A 50 29.51 10.23 -6.49
N LEU A 51 28.44 10.05 -5.71
CA LEU A 51 27.75 8.77 -5.65
C LEU A 51 26.90 8.68 -6.91
N ASN A 52 27.26 7.76 -7.79
CA ASN A 52 26.49 7.44 -8.98
C ASN A 52 25.11 6.94 -8.54
N ASP A 53 24.09 7.78 -8.62
CA ASP A 53 22.70 7.35 -8.64
C ASP A 53 22.47 6.53 -9.91
N PRO A 54 22.04 5.25 -9.85
CA PRO A 54 21.55 4.55 -11.02
C PRO A 54 20.02 4.74 -11.09
N PRO A 55 19.56 5.92 -11.54
CA PRO A 55 18.48 5.90 -12.55
C PRO A 55 18.67 6.92 -13.68
N THR A 56 19.69 7.77 -13.69
CA THR A 56 19.81 8.85 -14.69
C THR A 56 20.42 8.43 -16.03
N ARG A 57 20.75 7.14 -16.23
CA ARG A 57 21.34 6.66 -17.48
C ARG A 57 20.32 6.31 -18.57
N TRP A 58 19.02 6.40 -18.31
CA TRP A 58 17.97 6.06 -19.27
C TRP A 58 17.08 7.27 -19.55
N SER A 59 17.61 8.24 -20.30
CA SER A 59 16.82 9.20 -21.07
C SER A 59 17.67 9.70 -22.23
N PRO A 60 17.31 9.41 -23.49
CA PRO A 60 17.76 10.22 -24.60
C PRO A 60 16.84 11.45 -24.74
N ASP A 61 17.50 12.61 -24.74
CA ASP A 61 17.11 13.88 -25.37
C ASP A 61 16.26 14.92 -24.60
N ASN A 62 17.00 15.87 -24.01
CA ASN A 62 16.95 17.32 -24.21
C ASN A 62 15.59 18.01 -24.38
N HIS A 63 15.09 18.61 -23.29
CA HIS A 63 14.14 19.71 -23.36
C HIS A 63 14.84 21.05 -23.11
N GLU A 64 15.16 21.76 -24.20
CA GLU A 64 15.36 23.21 -24.17
C GLU A 64 13.99 23.92 -24.09
N PHE A 65 13.89 24.92 -23.21
CA PHE A 65 12.72 25.77 -23.05
C PHE A 65 12.56 26.74 -24.24
N PRO A 66 11.35 26.96 -24.78
CA PRO A 66 11.16 27.84 -25.94
C PRO A 66 11.02 29.31 -25.51
N GLY A 67 11.99 30.16 -25.92
CA GLY A 67 11.89 31.61 -25.81
C GLY A 67 13.21 32.34 -26.04
N GLY A 68 13.53 32.68 -27.29
CA GLY A 68 14.67 33.54 -27.62
C GLY A 68 14.97 33.60 -29.12
N MET A 69 14.79 34.77 -29.72
CA MET A 69 15.04 35.09 -31.14
C MET A 69 16.50 34.86 -31.56
N GLY A 70 16.71 34.41 -32.81
CA GLY A 70 18.05 34.43 -33.43
C GLY A 70 18.14 33.68 -34.75
N SER A 71 18.06 34.41 -35.86
CA SER A 71 18.09 33.99 -37.26
C SER A 71 19.28 33.10 -37.68
N SER A 72 19.05 32.10 -38.54
CA SER A 72 19.58 32.02 -39.92
C SER A 72 19.22 30.69 -40.64
N ALA A 73 18.63 30.83 -41.84
CA ALA A 73 18.39 29.80 -42.87
C ALA A 73 19.69 29.54 -43.69
N PRO A 74 19.77 28.68 -44.75
CA PRO A 74 18.73 27.99 -45.54
C PRO A 74 19.04 26.48 -45.79
N THR A 75 18.16 25.62 -46.35
CA THR A 75 17.84 25.51 -47.79
C THR A 75 16.60 24.66 -48.07
N ASN A 76 15.88 25.10 -49.12
CA ASN A 76 14.64 24.59 -49.68
C ASN A 76 14.75 23.22 -50.35
N VAL A 77 13.71 22.39 -50.22
CA VAL A 77 12.99 21.81 -51.38
C VAL A 77 11.49 21.72 -51.00
N ALA A 78 10.64 22.34 -51.80
CA ALA A 78 9.19 22.34 -51.67
C ALA A 78 8.57 21.29 -52.59
N HIS A 79 7.47 20.63 -52.17
CA HIS A 79 6.33 20.31 -53.04
C HIS A 79 5.06 19.95 -52.21
N SER A 80 4.08 20.86 -52.32
CA SER A 80 2.61 20.67 -52.44
C SER A 80 1.83 19.64 -51.59
N SER A 81 1.12 20.20 -50.60
CA SER A 81 -0.36 20.17 -50.37
C SER A 81 -1.15 18.86 -50.17
N SER A 82 -1.95 18.93 -49.10
CA SER A 82 -3.17 18.19 -48.72
C SER A 82 -3.03 16.86 -47.98
N SER A 83 -2.88 16.95 -46.65
CA SER A 83 -3.35 15.92 -45.72
C SER A 83 -3.71 16.56 -44.37
N SER A 84 -4.98 16.90 -44.17
CA SER A 84 -5.53 17.07 -42.83
C SER A 84 -5.78 15.67 -42.25
N ALA A 85 -4.71 15.07 -41.75
CA ALA A 85 -4.72 13.87 -40.95
C ALA A 85 -3.70 14.05 -39.81
N ASP A 86 -3.97 13.41 -38.69
CA ASP A 86 -2.99 13.10 -37.63
C ASP A 86 -2.72 14.15 -36.57
N CYS A 87 -3.76 14.42 -35.77
CA CYS A 87 -3.59 14.69 -34.33
C CYS A 87 -4.21 13.60 -33.43
N VAL A 88 -4.69 12.48 -34.01
CA VAL A 88 -5.29 11.36 -33.26
C VAL A 88 -4.34 10.15 -33.17
N GLU A 89 -3.36 10.02 -34.07
CA GLU A 89 -2.40 8.91 -34.06
C GLU A 89 -1.27 9.05 -33.02
N LEU A 90 -0.96 10.26 -32.54
CA LEU A 90 0.11 10.48 -31.55
C LEU A 90 -0.29 10.18 -30.09
N LEU A 91 -1.60 10.12 -29.80
CA LEU A 91 -2.13 9.72 -28.48
C LEU A 91 -2.86 8.36 -28.52
N GLY A 92 -3.24 7.91 -29.72
CA GLY A 92 -3.82 6.59 -29.96
C GLY A 92 -2.75 5.52 -30.08
N ARG A 93 -1.97 5.26 -29.01
CA ARG A 93 -1.29 3.96 -28.91
C ARG A 93 -2.37 2.89 -28.98
N SER A 94 -2.38 2.13 -30.07
CA SER A 94 -3.03 0.83 -30.15
C SER A 94 -2.49 -0.02 -28.99
N ALA A 95 -3.16 0.02 -27.85
CA ALA A 95 -2.89 -0.87 -26.74
C ALA A 95 -3.37 -2.27 -27.15
N SER A 96 -2.54 -2.96 -27.93
CA SER A 96 -2.41 -4.39 -27.76
C SER A 96 -2.18 -4.63 -26.26
N PRO A 97 -2.85 -5.59 -25.61
CA PRO A 97 -2.63 -5.87 -24.20
C PRO A 97 -1.21 -6.39 -24.04
N SER A 98 -0.26 -5.47 -23.87
CA SER A 98 1.11 -5.79 -23.56
C SER A 98 1.21 -5.81 -22.05
N PHE A 99 0.73 -6.89 -21.43
CA PHE A 99 1.60 -7.52 -20.45
C PHE A 99 2.75 -8.07 -21.28
N PRO A 100 3.97 -7.51 -21.21
CA PRO A 100 5.11 -8.26 -21.68
C PRO A 100 5.11 -9.47 -20.77
N TYR A 101 4.64 -10.61 -21.27
CA TYR A 101 4.91 -11.89 -20.67
C TYR A 101 6.44 -12.01 -20.72
N TYR A 102 7.10 -11.47 -19.69
CA TYR A 102 8.54 -11.52 -19.51
C TYR A 102 8.87 -12.97 -19.20
N ARG A 103 8.91 -13.77 -20.26
CA ARG A 103 9.05 -15.22 -20.26
C ARG A 103 10.36 -15.69 -19.62
N ASP A 104 11.29 -14.75 -19.42
CA ASP A 104 12.66 -15.00 -18.99
C ASP A 104 13.07 -14.22 -17.73
N TRP A 105 12.13 -13.60 -16.99
CA TRP A 105 12.50 -13.00 -15.71
C TRP A 105 12.86 -14.12 -14.72
N LYS A 106 14.16 -14.31 -14.50
CA LYS A 106 14.68 -15.16 -13.45
C LYS A 106 14.45 -14.46 -12.12
N PHE A 107 13.31 -14.72 -11.50
CA PHE A 107 13.16 -14.40 -10.09
C PHE A 107 14.22 -15.21 -9.34
N ASN A 108 15.06 -14.56 -8.54
CA ASN A 108 15.97 -15.25 -7.64
C ASN A 108 15.14 -15.99 -6.59
N TYR A 109 14.71 -17.19 -6.95
CA TYR A 109 14.10 -18.19 -6.09
C TYR A 109 15.18 -18.93 -5.31
N GLU A 110 16.22 -18.24 -4.83
CA GLU A 110 17.14 -18.88 -3.89
C GLU A 110 16.28 -19.40 -2.73
N SER A 111 16.29 -20.71 -2.55
CA SER A 111 15.33 -21.48 -1.76
C SER A 111 15.30 -21.11 -0.26
N ASP A 112 16.25 -20.27 0.14
CA ASP A 112 16.57 -19.92 1.53
C ASP A 112 16.32 -18.45 1.85
N LEU A 113 15.78 -17.65 0.93
CA LEU A 113 15.48 -16.25 1.21
C LEU A 113 14.38 -16.14 2.28
N LYS A 114 14.76 -15.58 3.42
CA LYS A 114 13.89 -15.29 4.57
C LYS A 114 13.54 -13.79 4.60
N PRO A 115 12.36 -13.42 5.15
CA PRO A 115 11.29 -14.32 5.53
C PRO A 115 10.52 -14.89 4.32
N LYS A 116 9.96 -16.08 4.46
CA LYS A 116 9.00 -16.69 3.53
C LYS A 116 7.61 -16.10 3.78
N ILE A 117 7.04 -15.48 2.75
CA ILE A 117 5.76 -14.77 2.85
C ILE A 117 4.72 -15.53 2.04
N CYS A 118 3.53 -15.72 2.63
CA CYS A 118 2.38 -16.23 1.91
C CYS A 118 1.21 -15.25 1.87
N ILE A 119 0.51 -15.25 0.74
CA ILE A 119 -0.80 -14.60 0.61
C ILE A 119 -1.89 -15.67 0.55
N THR A 120 -2.97 -15.47 1.30
CA THR A 120 -4.23 -16.18 1.14
C THR A 120 -5.29 -15.26 0.53
N THR A 121 -6.08 -15.75 -0.42
CA THR A 121 -7.14 -14.96 -1.06
C THR A 121 -8.33 -15.85 -1.43
N SER A 122 -9.52 -15.25 -1.47
CA SER A 122 -10.74 -15.87 -1.96
C SER A 122 -11.17 -15.15 -3.23
N THR A 123 -11.25 -15.85 -4.37
CA THR A 123 -11.49 -15.18 -5.66
C THR A 123 -12.35 -15.99 -6.62
N SER A 124 -13.15 -15.25 -7.39
CA SER A 124 -13.92 -15.76 -8.53
C SER A 124 -13.48 -15.15 -9.87
N ALA A 125 -12.39 -14.37 -9.87
CA ALA A 125 -11.90 -13.62 -11.02
C ALA A 125 -11.28 -14.51 -12.11
N GLY A 126 -11.10 -13.96 -13.31
CA GLY A 126 -10.38 -14.63 -14.39
C GLY A 126 -8.86 -14.40 -14.35
N LEU A 127 -8.14 -14.98 -15.31
CA LEU A 127 -6.68 -14.86 -15.42
C LEU A 127 -6.22 -13.42 -15.63
N GLU A 128 -7.04 -12.61 -16.31
CA GLU A 128 -6.79 -11.20 -16.58
C GLU A 128 -6.53 -10.38 -15.32
N GLN A 129 -7.16 -10.76 -14.20
CA GLN A 129 -6.97 -10.10 -12.91
C GLN A 129 -5.97 -10.86 -12.03
N ILE A 130 -6.04 -12.18 -12.02
CA ILE A 130 -5.24 -13.01 -11.09
C ILE A 130 -3.76 -13.04 -11.48
N LEU A 131 -3.41 -13.13 -12.77
CA LEU A 131 -2.01 -13.25 -13.18
C LEU A 131 -1.19 -12.00 -12.85
N PRO A 132 -1.61 -10.77 -13.21
CA PRO A 132 -0.88 -9.56 -12.84
C PRO A 132 -0.71 -9.43 -11.33
N TRP A 133 -1.77 -9.77 -10.58
CA TRP A 133 -1.75 -9.75 -9.12
C TRP A 133 -0.73 -10.73 -8.55
N ILE A 134 -0.69 -11.99 -9.01
CA ILE A 134 0.30 -12.98 -8.54
C ILE A 134 1.72 -12.51 -8.87
N PHE A 135 1.98 -12.15 -10.13
CA PHE A 135 3.34 -11.82 -10.57
C PHE A 135 3.87 -10.56 -9.90
N TYR A 136 3.04 -9.53 -9.73
CA TYR A 136 3.39 -8.36 -8.94
C TYR A 136 3.84 -8.75 -7.52
N HIS A 137 3.05 -9.56 -6.82
CA HIS A 137 3.38 -9.97 -5.45
C HIS A 137 4.63 -10.87 -5.40
N LYS A 138 4.89 -11.67 -6.43
CA LYS A 138 6.15 -12.44 -6.56
C LYS A 138 7.37 -11.53 -6.71
N VAL A 139 7.28 -10.48 -7.53
CA VAL A 139 8.37 -9.50 -7.73
C VAL A 139 8.79 -8.88 -6.39
N ILE A 140 7.82 -8.48 -5.56
CA ILE A 140 8.11 -7.83 -4.27
C ILE A 140 8.48 -8.81 -3.14
N GLY A 141 8.50 -10.12 -3.40
CA GLY A 141 9.06 -11.13 -2.49
C GLY A 141 8.08 -12.15 -1.90
N VAL A 142 6.83 -12.23 -2.37
CA VAL A 142 5.89 -13.28 -1.94
C VAL A 142 6.18 -14.59 -2.64
N THR A 143 6.37 -15.66 -1.87
CA THR A 143 6.77 -16.97 -2.40
C THR A 143 5.60 -17.94 -2.55
N THR A 144 4.60 -17.84 -1.66
CA THR A 144 3.52 -18.83 -1.54
C THR A 144 2.15 -18.18 -1.66
N PHE A 145 1.24 -18.82 -2.38
CA PHE A 145 -0.13 -18.33 -2.58
C PHE A 145 -1.12 -19.45 -2.29
N PHE A 146 -2.11 -19.16 -1.45
CA PHE A 146 -3.26 -20.03 -1.20
C PHE A 146 -4.49 -19.39 -1.84
N LEU A 147 -4.91 -19.91 -2.99
CA LEU A 147 -6.03 -19.39 -3.75
C LEU A 147 -7.27 -20.24 -3.48
N PHE A 148 -8.23 -19.71 -2.75
CA PHE A 148 -9.55 -20.31 -2.59
C PHE A 148 -10.41 -19.87 -3.77
N VAL A 149 -10.66 -20.78 -4.71
CA VAL A 149 -11.23 -20.46 -6.02
C VAL A 149 -12.69 -20.87 -6.15
N GLU A 150 -13.46 -19.98 -6.77
CA GLU A 150 -14.86 -20.14 -7.15
C GLU A 150 -15.09 -19.55 -8.56
N GLY A 151 -16.28 -19.69 -9.14
CA GLY A 151 -16.64 -19.03 -10.41
C GLY A 151 -15.62 -19.26 -11.54
N LYS A 152 -15.15 -18.18 -12.18
CA LYS A 152 -14.18 -18.26 -13.28
C LYS A 152 -12.84 -18.82 -12.83
N ALA A 153 -12.38 -18.45 -11.63
CA ALA A 153 -11.12 -18.91 -11.05
C ALA A 153 -11.09 -20.45 -10.86
N ALA A 154 -12.25 -21.06 -10.61
CA ALA A 154 -12.38 -22.51 -10.44
C ALA A 154 -12.54 -23.28 -11.76
N SER A 155 -12.67 -22.59 -12.91
CA SER A 155 -12.81 -23.25 -14.21
C SER A 155 -11.52 -23.99 -14.59
N PRO A 156 -11.60 -25.16 -15.26
CA PRO A 156 -10.41 -25.96 -15.58
C PRO A 156 -9.33 -25.18 -16.34
N ASN A 157 -9.73 -24.36 -17.32
CA ASN A 157 -8.79 -23.57 -18.13
C ASN A 157 -8.00 -22.57 -17.26
N VAL A 158 -8.66 -21.94 -16.28
CA VAL A 158 -8.02 -20.96 -15.40
C VAL A 158 -7.18 -21.68 -14.34
N SER A 159 -7.76 -22.66 -13.65
CA SER A 159 -7.11 -23.31 -12.52
C SER A 159 -5.90 -24.15 -12.93
N THR A 160 -5.92 -24.81 -14.09
CA THR A 160 -4.75 -25.53 -14.62
C THR A 160 -3.58 -24.57 -14.86
N ILE A 161 -3.82 -23.39 -15.44
CA ILE A 161 -2.78 -22.38 -15.65
C ILE A 161 -2.22 -21.90 -14.31
N LEU A 162 -3.09 -21.56 -13.35
CA LEU A 162 -2.68 -21.10 -12.02
C LEU A 162 -1.86 -22.15 -11.27
N GLN A 163 -2.17 -23.45 -11.41
CA GLN A 163 -1.40 -24.55 -10.80
C GLN A 163 0.01 -24.70 -11.37
N THR A 164 0.27 -24.23 -12.60
CA THR A 164 1.62 -24.27 -13.18
C THR A 164 2.58 -23.25 -12.56
N ILE A 165 2.05 -22.25 -11.84
CA ILE A 165 2.85 -21.19 -11.24
C ILE A 165 3.49 -21.70 -9.95
N PRO A 166 4.83 -21.72 -9.83
CA PRO A 166 5.51 -22.20 -8.62
C PRO A 166 5.04 -21.49 -7.35
N GLY A 167 4.77 -22.25 -6.29
CA GLY A 167 4.31 -21.71 -5.00
C GLY A 167 2.82 -21.38 -4.92
N VAL A 168 2.06 -21.53 -6.02
CA VAL A 168 0.60 -21.39 -6.00
C VAL A 168 -0.05 -22.71 -5.62
N LYS A 169 -0.89 -22.71 -4.59
CA LYS A 169 -1.77 -23.83 -4.23
C LYS A 169 -3.22 -23.39 -4.37
N ILE A 170 -4.00 -24.18 -5.10
CA ILE A 170 -5.42 -23.92 -5.34
C ILE A 170 -6.25 -24.79 -4.41
N VAL A 171 -7.24 -24.17 -3.76
CA VAL A 171 -8.26 -24.83 -2.96
C VAL A 171 -9.61 -24.58 -3.61
N TYR A 172 -10.23 -25.64 -4.13
CA TYR A 172 -11.55 -25.54 -4.74
C TYR A 172 -12.63 -25.54 -3.67
N ARG A 173 -13.64 -24.70 -3.83
CA ARG A 173 -14.86 -24.77 -3.02
C ARG A 173 -15.71 -25.98 -3.41
N LYS A 174 -15.35 -27.15 -2.87
CA LYS A 174 -16.13 -28.40 -2.99
C LYS A 174 -16.94 -28.64 -1.73
N ARG A 175 -17.94 -29.52 -1.82
CA ARG A 175 -18.77 -29.93 -0.67
C ARG A 175 -17.94 -30.39 0.53
N GLU A 176 -16.85 -31.12 0.29
CA GLU A 176 -15.92 -31.59 1.33
C GLU A 176 -15.30 -30.42 2.11
N LEU A 177 -14.90 -29.34 1.42
CA LEU A 177 -14.37 -28.14 2.05
C LEU A 177 -15.44 -27.48 2.92
N GLU A 178 -16.66 -27.37 2.42
CA GLU A 178 -17.78 -26.78 3.15
C GLU A 178 -18.14 -27.60 4.39
N GLU A 179 -18.15 -28.93 4.28
CA GLU A 179 -18.38 -29.85 5.41
C GLU A 179 -17.27 -29.74 6.47
N GLN A 180 -16.02 -29.54 6.05
CA GLN A 180 -14.90 -29.27 6.97
C GLN A 180 -15.08 -27.91 7.65
N GLN A 181 -15.37 -26.87 6.87
CA GLN A 181 -15.56 -25.50 7.38
C GLN A 181 -16.78 -25.41 8.30
N ALA A 182 -17.84 -26.20 8.08
CA ALA A 182 -19.02 -26.26 8.96
C ALA A 182 -18.69 -26.76 10.37
N LYS A 183 -17.58 -27.49 10.55
CA LYS A 183 -17.07 -27.97 11.85
C LYS A 183 -16.05 -27.01 12.47
N SER A 184 -15.78 -25.87 11.83
CA SER A 184 -14.83 -24.88 12.33
C SER A 184 -15.26 -24.33 13.69
N ARG A 185 -14.27 -24.07 14.54
CA ARG A 185 -14.42 -23.32 15.78
C ARG A 185 -15.04 -21.94 15.55
N ILE A 186 -14.79 -21.31 14.40
CA ILE A 186 -15.23 -19.95 14.08
C ILE A 186 -16.74 -19.78 14.25
N TRP A 187 -17.54 -20.83 14.01
CA TRP A 187 -19.00 -20.77 14.20
C TRP A 187 -19.44 -20.50 15.64
N ASN A 188 -18.58 -20.77 16.62
CA ASN A 188 -18.82 -20.51 18.04
C ASN A 188 -18.24 -19.17 18.50
N GLU A 189 -17.60 -18.41 17.62
CA GLU A 189 -16.92 -17.16 17.97
C GLU A 189 -17.87 -15.96 17.91
N THR A 190 -17.89 -15.16 18.99
CA THR A 190 -18.81 -14.02 19.11
C THR A 190 -18.49 -12.89 18.14
N TRP A 191 -17.21 -12.71 17.77
CA TRP A 191 -16.75 -11.62 16.90
C TRP A 191 -17.24 -11.73 15.45
N LEU A 192 -17.62 -12.94 15.00
CA LEU A 192 -18.17 -13.16 13.65
C LEU A 192 -19.69 -13.43 13.65
N SER A 193 -20.28 -13.65 14.83
CA SER A 193 -21.70 -14.03 14.99
C SER A 193 -22.70 -13.14 14.26
N SER A 194 -22.47 -11.83 14.27
CA SER A 194 -23.38 -10.86 13.64
C SER A 194 -23.42 -10.93 12.10
N PHE A 195 -22.48 -11.64 11.49
CA PHE A 195 -22.36 -11.81 10.04
C PHE A 195 -22.93 -13.15 9.56
N PHE A 196 -23.19 -14.10 10.47
CA PHE A 196 -23.71 -15.41 10.09
C PHE A 196 -25.12 -15.33 9.48
N TYR A 197 -25.38 -16.25 8.54
CA TYR A 197 -26.68 -16.45 7.88
C TYR A 197 -27.23 -15.22 7.13
N LYS A 198 -26.38 -14.22 6.90
CA LYS A 198 -26.66 -13.06 6.05
C LYS A 198 -26.04 -13.27 4.66
N PRO A 199 -26.77 -12.92 3.59
CA PRO A 199 -26.33 -13.17 2.23
C PRO A 199 -25.23 -12.22 1.75
N CYS A 200 -24.68 -12.53 0.59
CA CYS A 200 -23.76 -11.71 -0.19
C CYS A 200 -22.51 -11.23 0.56
N ASN A 201 -22.37 -9.93 0.89
CA ASN A 201 -21.12 -9.42 1.48
C ASN A 201 -20.85 -10.03 2.85
N TYR A 202 -21.90 -10.25 3.63
CA TYR A 202 -21.79 -10.91 4.93
C TYR A 202 -21.31 -12.36 4.78
N GLU A 203 -21.90 -13.08 3.83
CA GLU A 203 -21.50 -14.46 3.50
C GLU A 203 -20.05 -14.49 3.02
N LEU A 204 -19.65 -13.59 2.11
CA LEU A 204 -18.27 -13.47 1.64
C LEU A 204 -17.31 -13.23 2.79
N PHE A 205 -17.64 -12.32 3.71
CA PHE A 205 -16.80 -12.02 4.87
C PHE A 205 -16.59 -13.24 5.79
N VAL A 206 -17.65 -14.04 6.00
CA VAL A 206 -17.57 -15.30 6.75
C VAL A 206 -16.72 -16.33 6.00
N LYS A 207 -16.95 -16.47 4.69
CA LYS A 207 -16.19 -17.40 3.83
C LYS A 207 -14.70 -17.07 3.80
N GLN A 208 -14.35 -15.80 3.65
CA GLN A 208 -12.96 -15.33 3.73
C GLN A 208 -12.34 -15.66 5.08
N SER A 209 -13.07 -15.47 6.18
CA SER A 209 -12.59 -15.80 7.53
C SER A 209 -12.32 -17.31 7.70
N LEU A 210 -13.20 -18.18 7.18
CA LEU A 210 -13.01 -19.63 7.20
C LEU A 210 -11.82 -20.07 6.33
N ASN A 211 -11.66 -19.46 5.15
CA ASN A 211 -10.52 -19.70 4.26
C ASN A 211 -9.21 -19.28 4.93
N MET A 212 -9.19 -18.13 5.62
CA MET A 212 -8.03 -17.67 6.40
C MET A 212 -7.66 -18.65 7.51
N GLU A 213 -8.64 -19.26 8.20
CA GLU A 213 -8.37 -20.26 9.24
C GLU A 213 -7.63 -21.48 8.67
N MET A 214 -8.10 -22.00 7.54
CA MET A 214 -7.44 -23.10 6.84
C MET A 214 -6.07 -22.69 6.30
N ALA A 215 -5.95 -21.47 5.79
CA ALA A 215 -4.69 -20.95 5.27
C ALA A 215 -3.61 -20.85 6.35
N ILE A 216 -3.95 -20.60 7.61
CA ILE A 216 -2.99 -20.62 8.73
C ILE A 216 -2.36 -22.02 8.87
N VAL A 217 -3.15 -23.08 8.75
CA VAL A 217 -2.65 -24.46 8.80
C VAL A 217 -1.75 -24.73 7.60
N MET A 218 -2.20 -24.38 6.39
CA MET A 218 -1.43 -24.55 5.16
C MET A 218 -0.11 -23.77 5.17
N ALA A 219 -0.10 -22.58 5.78
CA ALA A 219 1.06 -21.73 5.96
C ALA A 219 2.09 -22.36 6.91
N ARG A 220 1.61 -22.89 8.05
CA ARG A 220 2.45 -23.63 8.99
C ARG A 220 3.09 -24.85 8.33
N ASP A 221 2.31 -25.65 7.61
CA ASP A 221 2.80 -26.84 6.89
C ASP A 221 3.80 -26.48 5.80
N ALA A 222 3.67 -25.29 5.18
CA ALA A 222 4.60 -24.78 4.18
C ALA A 222 5.85 -24.11 4.77
N GLY A 223 5.96 -24.00 6.10
CA GLY A 223 7.10 -23.35 6.77
C GLY A 223 7.24 -21.87 6.43
N THR A 224 6.13 -21.17 6.20
CA THR A 224 6.11 -19.73 5.92
C THR A 224 6.19 -18.92 7.22
N ASP A 225 6.86 -17.77 7.19
CA ASP A 225 7.07 -16.93 8.37
C ASP A 225 5.94 -15.90 8.53
N TRP A 226 5.37 -15.39 7.43
CA TRP A 226 4.29 -14.39 7.42
C TRP A 226 3.11 -14.80 6.54
N ILE A 227 1.89 -14.49 6.99
CA ILE A 227 0.64 -14.64 6.24
C ILE A 227 -0.11 -13.32 6.10
N ILE A 228 -0.66 -13.08 4.91
CA ILE A 228 -1.45 -11.90 4.56
C ILE A 228 -2.72 -12.36 3.84
N HIS A 229 -3.88 -11.80 4.21
CA HIS A 229 -5.08 -11.92 3.40
C HIS A 229 -5.20 -10.70 2.50
N LEU A 230 -5.32 -10.90 1.18
CA LEU A 230 -5.48 -9.84 0.19
C LEU A 230 -6.55 -10.21 -0.82
N ASP A 231 -7.38 -9.25 -1.17
CA ASP A 231 -8.35 -9.41 -2.26
C ASP A 231 -7.65 -9.23 -3.62
N THR A 232 -8.20 -9.80 -4.69
CA THR A 232 -7.56 -9.74 -6.02
C THR A 232 -7.67 -8.36 -6.68
N ASP A 233 -8.29 -7.38 -6.01
CA ASP A 233 -8.30 -5.95 -6.33
C ASP A 233 -7.38 -5.15 -5.38
N GLU A 234 -6.46 -5.80 -4.65
CA GLU A 234 -5.55 -5.16 -3.71
C GLU A 234 -4.09 -5.47 -4.01
N LEU A 235 -3.22 -4.44 -3.97
CA LEU A 235 -1.77 -4.59 -4.09
C LEU A 235 -1.06 -4.08 -2.84
N LEU A 236 -0.09 -4.83 -2.32
CA LEU A 236 0.84 -4.28 -1.34
C LEU A 236 1.83 -3.32 -2.01
N HIS A 237 2.00 -2.13 -1.43
CA HIS A 237 2.81 -1.05 -1.98
C HIS A 237 3.90 -0.65 -0.97
N PRO A 238 5.06 -1.32 -0.98
CA PRO A 238 6.17 -1.05 -0.08
C PRO A 238 7.01 0.14 -0.57
N ALA A 239 6.37 1.28 -0.81
CA ALA A 239 6.95 2.43 -1.52
C ALA A 239 8.16 3.06 -0.82
N GLY A 240 8.17 3.05 0.51
CA GLY A 240 9.27 3.53 1.34
C GLY A 240 10.26 2.43 1.74
N ALA A 241 10.03 1.17 1.33
CA ALA A 241 10.94 0.08 1.63
C ALA A 241 12.15 0.11 0.68
N GLN A 242 13.31 -0.30 1.19
CA GLN A 242 14.50 -0.49 0.36
C GLN A 242 14.20 -1.49 -0.77
N GLU A 243 14.65 -1.14 -1.98
CA GLU A 243 14.49 -1.95 -3.20
C GLU A 243 13.03 -2.29 -3.56
N TYR A 244 12.06 -1.55 -3.02
CA TYR A 244 10.63 -1.84 -3.22
C TYR A 244 10.28 -3.29 -2.83
N SER A 245 10.91 -3.79 -1.75
CA SER A 245 10.82 -5.19 -1.33
C SER A 245 9.96 -5.36 -0.08
N LEU A 246 8.85 -6.09 -0.22
CA LEU A 246 8.04 -6.53 0.91
C LEU A 246 8.84 -7.49 1.81
N ARG A 247 9.72 -8.31 1.21
CA ARG A 247 10.58 -9.22 1.96
C ARG A 247 11.53 -8.46 2.87
N GLN A 248 12.23 -7.44 2.35
CA GLN A 248 13.12 -6.62 3.16
C GLN A 248 12.35 -5.90 4.27
N LEU A 249 11.21 -5.29 3.92
CA LEU A 249 10.34 -4.63 4.88
C LEU A 249 9.94 -5.55 6.05
N LEU A 250 9.53 -6.79 5.77
CA LEU A 250 9.13 -7.75 6.81
C LEU A 250 10.31 -8.43 7.52
N LEU A 251 11.51 -8.40 6.94
CA LEU A 251 12.74 -8.85 7.58
C LEU A 251 13.16 -7.89 8.69
N ASP A 252 13.00 -6.59 8.47
CA ASP A 252 13.39 -5.54 9.41
C ASP A 252 12.42 -5.39 10.60
N VAL A 253 11.26 -6.05 10.53
CA VAL A 253 10.28 -6.06 11.63
C VAL A 253 10.84 -6.84 12.83
N PRO A 254 10.90 -6.25 14.03
CA PRO A 254 11.39 -6.93 15.23
C PRO A 254 10.65 -8.24 15.54
N GLY A 255 11.38 -9.22 16.10
CA GLY A 255 10.81 -10.52 16.46
C GLY A 255 9.71 -10.46 17.54
N THR A 256 9.63 -9.37 18.30
CA THR A 256 8.60 -9.12 19.31
C THR A 256 7.26 -8.67 18.71
N VAL A 257 7.23 -8.28 17.44
CA VAL A 257 6.02 -7.83 16.73
C VAL A 257 5.34 -9.04 16.12
N ASP A 258 4.07 -9.23 16.47
CA ASP A 258 3.23 -10.33 16.00
C ASP A 258 2.57 -10.02 14.65
N MET A 259 2.22 -8.75 14.43
CA MET A 259 1.45 -8.30 13.27
C MET A 259 1.89 -6.92 12.81
N VAL A 260 1.85 -6.69 11.49
CA VAL A 260 2.07 -5.37 10.89
C VAL A 260 0.85 -4.95 10.09
N ILE A 261 0.42 -3.70 10.26
CA ILE A 261 -0.66 -3.10 9.48
C ILE A 261 -0.07 -2.30 8.33
N PHE A 262 -0.64 -2.52 7.15
CA PHE A 262 -0.52 -1.69 5.96
C PHE A 262 -1.75 -0.77 5.90
N PRO A 263 -1.61 0.54 6.16
CA PRO A 263 -2.70 1.48 5.94
C PRO A 263 -3.19 1.43 4.49
N ASN A 264 -4.50 1.56 4.26
CA ASN A 264 -5.04 1.45 2.90
C ASN A 264 -5.13 2.78 2.18
N TYR A 265 -4.88 2.73 0.88
CA TYR A 265 -5.20 3.79 -0.05
C TYR A 265 -6.29 3.30 -1.01
N GLU A 266 -7.32 4.11 -1.25
CA GLU A 266 -8.47 3.73 -2.07
C GLU A 266 -8.41 4.48 -3.41
N SER A 267 -8.52 3.74 -4.51
CA SER A 267 -8.54 4.29 -5.87
C SER A 267 -9.65 5.34 -6.03
N SER A 268 -9.37 6.41 -6.76
CA SER A 268 -10.39 7.35 -7.25
C SER A 268 -10.56 7.20 -8.75
N VAL A 269 -11.80 7.36 -9.24
CA VAL A 269 -12.08 7.30 -10.67
C VAL A 269 -11.40 8.45 -11.39
N GLU A 270 -10.43 8.14 -12.25
CA GLU A 270 -9.72 9.09 -13.12
C GLU A 270 -10.38 9.17 -14.51
N ARG A 271 -10.77 8.02 -15.04
CA ARG A 271 -11.41 7.82 -16.35
C ARG A 271 -12.36 6.63 -16.28
N ASP A 272 -13.31 6.55 -17.20
CA ASP A 272 -14.26 5.43 -17.24
C ASP A 272 -13.83 4.27 -18.16
N ASP A 273 -12.91 4.53 -19.09
CA ASP A 273 -12.43 3.57 -20.09
C ASP A 273 -11.28 2.67 -19.61
N ILE A 274 -11.06 2.59 -18.29
CA ILE A 274 -10.01 1.77 -17.67
C ILE A 274 -10.23 0.29 -17.97
N LYS A 275 -9.18 -0.37 -18.47
CA LYS A 275 -9.17 -1.81 -18.80
C LYS A 275 -8.31 -2.58 -17.82
N GLU A 276 -7.16 -2.03 -17.44
CA GLU A 276 -6.15 -2.65 -16.59
C GLU A 276 -5.88 -1.77 -15.35
N PRO A 277 -6.67 -1.92 -14.27
CA PRO A 277 -6.59 -1.00 -13.13
C PRO A 277 -5.20 -0.87 -12.51
N PHE A 278 -4.43 -1.96 -12.42
CA PHE A 278 -3.11 -1.96 -11.79
C PHE A 278 -2.03 -1.18 -12.55
N SER A 279 -2.21 -0.93 -13.85
CA SER A 279 -1.28 -0.15 -14.67
C SER A 279 -1.81 1.24 -15.01
N GLU A 280 -3.13 1.42 -15.04
CA GLU A 280 -3.76 2.66 -15.48
C GLU A 280 -4.19 3.61 -14.35
N VAL A 281 -4.48 3.09 -13.15
CA VAL A 281 -4.94 3.91 -12.02
C VAL A 281 -3.74 4.42 -11.22
N SER A 282 -3.68 5.73 -11.05
CA SER A 282 -2.60 6.43 -10.34
C SER A 282 -3.09 7.29 -9.17
N MET A 283 -4.38 7.65 -9.15
CA MET A 283 -4.95 8.53 -8.13
C MET A 283 -5.58 7.74 -6.98
N PHE A 284 -5.07 7.95 -5.77
CA PHE A 284 -5.57 7.32 -4.55
C PHE A 284 -5.83 8.31 -3.42
N LYS A 285 -6.95 8.10 -2.72
CA LYS A 285 -7.17 8.67 -1.38
C LYS A 285 -6.26 7.96 -0.40
N ARG A 286 -5.48 8.69 0.40
CA ARG A 286 -4.52 8.10 1.36
C ARG A 286 -5.12 7.95 2.74
N ASN A 287 -4.62 6.97 3.49
CA ASN A 287 -5.02 6.78 4.89
C ASN A 287 -4.61 7.99 5.74
N TYR A 288 -5.42 8.31 6.76
CA TYR A 288 -5.09 9.34 7.74
C TYR A 288 -3.73 9.11 8.42
N ASP A 289 -3.36 7.85 8.66
CA ASP A 289 -2.07 7.50 9.25
C ASP A 289 -0.88 8.02 8.41
N HIS A 290 -1.08 8.26 7.12
CA HIS A 290 -0.06 8.70 6.15
C HIS A 290 -0.27 10.13 5.63
N LEU A 291 -1.11 10.92 6.31
CA LEU A 291 -1.42 12.29 5.93
C LEU A 291 -1.09 13.26 7.07
N PRO A 292 -0.60 14.48 6.77
CA PRO A 292 -0.55 15.53 7.77
C PRO A 292 -1.96 15.79 8.33
N LYS A 293 -2.06 15.93 9.65
CA LYS A 293 -3.35 16.10 10.34
C LYS A 293 -4.14 17.29 9.80
N ASP A 294 -3.48 18.42 9.58
CA ASP A 294 -4.12 19.64 9.09
C ASP A 294 -4.68 19.45 7.68
N THR A 295 -3.96 18.73 6.81
CA THR A 295 -4.44 18.39 5.46
C THR A 295 -5.67 17.50 5.53
N TYR A 296 -5.63 16.45 6.34
CA TYR A 296 -6.77 15.53 6.45
C TYR A 296 -8.01 16.23 7.00
N PHE A 297 -7.90 16.93 8.13
CA PHE A 297 -9.05 17.59 8.75
C PHE A 297 -9.53 18.80 7.93
N GLY A 298 -8.62 19.58 7.35
CA GLY A 298 -8.96 20.72 6.50
C GLY A 298 -9.72 20.31 5.24
N MET A 299 -9.36 19.17 4.64
CA MET A 299 -9.99 18.66 3.41
C MET A 299 -11.07 17.61 3.67
N TYR A 300 -11.33 17.21 4.93
CA TYR A 300 -12.21 16.08 5.24
C TYR A 300 -13.60 16.27 4.65
N ARG A 301 -14.22 17.43 4.90
CA ARG A 301 -15.58 17.76 4.42
C ARG A 301 -15.67 17.73 2.90
N GLU A 302 -14.65 18.21 2.20
CA GLU A 302 -14.60 18.22 0.74
C GLU A 302 -14.38 16.80 0.18
N SER A 303 -13.53 16.01 0.84
CA SER A 303 -13.18 14.65 0.43
C SER A 303 -14.31 13.65 0.66
N THR A 304 -15.11 13.86 1.70
CA THR A 304 -16.26 13.00 2.04
C THR A 304 -17.55 13.48 1.39
N ARG A 305 -17.70 14.80 1.17
CA ARG A 305 -18.96 15.44 0.74
C ARG A 305 -20.12 15.03 1.65
N SER A 306 -21.03 14.18 1.16
CA SER A 306 -22.17 13.63 1.90
C SER A 306 -21.96 12.17 2.31
N ASN A 307 -20.82 11.56 1.97
CA ASN A 307 -20.49 10.21 2.41
C ASN A 307 -20.15 10.25 3.91
N PRO A 308 -20.72 9.37 4.74
CA PRO A 308 -20.44 9.35 6.18
C PRO A 308 -18.99 8.95 6.50
N ASN A 309 -18.28 8.34 5.54
CA ASN A 309 -16.91 7.87 5.71
C ASN A 309 -15.96 8.55 4.71
N TYR A 310 -14.66 8.61 5.02
CA TYR A 310 -13.65 9.13 4.09
C TYR A 310 -13.42 8.20 2.89
N PHE A 311 -13.34 6.90 3.18
CA PHE A 311 -13.29 5.81 2.22
C PHE A 311 -14.68 5.25 1.96
N LEU A 312 -14.89 4.72 0.76
CA LEU A 312 -16.14 4.07 0.36
C LEU A 312 -16.23 2.64 0.92
N THR A 313 -15.09 1.97 1.07
CA THR A 313 -15.01 0.56 1.45
C THR A 313 -14.55 0.32 2.88
N TYR A 314 -13.27 0.52 3.17
CA TYR A 314 -12.71 0.38 4.51
C TYR A 314 -11.58 1.38 4.73
N GLY A 315 -11.31 1.71 5.99
CA GLY A 315 -10.22 2.61 6.38
C GLY A 315 -9.22 2.01 7.36
N ASN A 316 -9.42 0.73 7.71
CA ASN A 316 -8.58 0.04 8.68
C ASN A 316 -7.34 -0.60 8.06
N GLY A 317 -7.06 -0.53 6.76
CA GLY A 317 -5.89 -1.21 6.19
C GLY A 317 -5.99 -2.74 6.18
N LYS A 318 -4.92 -3.39 5.72
CA LYS A 318 -4.72 -4.85 5.79
C LYS A 318 -3.57 -5.18 6.74
N SER A 319 -3.48 -6.41 7.23
CA SER A 319 -2.33 -6.81 8.05
C SER A 319 -1.68 -8.11 7.63
N ALA A 320 -0.36 -8.16 7.84
CA ALA A 320 0.39 -9.40 7.85
C ALA A 320 0.54 -9.87 9.30
N ALA A 321 0.50 -11.18 9.53
CA ALA A 321 0.77 -11.78 10.83
C ALA A 321 1.88 -12.83 10.73
N ARG A 322 2.68 -12.95 11.78
CA ARG A 322 3.63 -14.07 11.91
C ARG A 322 2.86 -15.37 12.10
N ILE A 323 3.32 -16.42 11.45
CA ILE A 323 2.82 -17.77 11.71
C ILE A 323 3.31 -18.21 13.09
N GLN A 324 2.36 -18.42 13.99
CA GLN A 324 2.61 -18.83 15.37
C GLN A 324 1.44 -19.63 15.93
N ASP A 325 1.61 -20.21 17.10
CA ASP A 325 0.55 -20.95 17.78
C ASP A 325 -0.62 -20.05 18.14
N HIS A 326 -1.83 -20.61 18.04
CA HIS A 326 -3.08 -19.93 18.36
C HIS A 326 -3.41 -18.70 17.51
N LEU A 327 -2.67 -18.44 16.42
CA LEU A 327 -3.04 -17.46 15.40
C LEU A 327 -4.45 -17.79 14.87
N ARG A 328 -5.25 -16.74 14.69
CA ARG A 328 -6.61 -16.83 14.14
C ARG A 328 -6.93 -15.67 13.20
N PRO A 329 -7.93 -15.83 12.33
CA PRO A 329 -8.52 -14.72 11.60
C PRO A 329 -9.27 -13.76 12.55
N ASN A 330 -9.39 -12.49 12.15
CA ASN A 330 -10.24 -11.50 12.80
C ASN A 330 -10.97 -10.65 11.75
N GLY A 331 -11.67 -11.35 10.85
CA GLY A 331 -12.19 -10.78 9.61
C GLY A 331 -11.13 -10.69 8.52
N ALA A 332 -11.57 -10.38 7.30
CA ALA A 332 -10.72 -10.36 6.10
C ALA A 332 -9.54 -9.36 6.13
N HIS A 333 -9.52 -8.44 7.11
CA HIS A 333 -8.55 -7.34 7.16
C HIS A 333 -7.54 -7.45 8.31
N ARG A 334 -7.76 -8.40 9.24
CA ARG A 334 -6.98 -8.52 10.47
C ARG A 334 -6.79 -9.97 10.92
N TRP A 335 -5.79 -10.14 11.76
CA TRP A 335 -5.50 -11.37 12.48
C TRP A 335 -5.63 -11.12 13.98
N HIS A 336 -5.68 -12.20 14.75
CA HIS A 336 -5.64 -12.14 16.21
C HIS A 336 -5.02 -13.42 16.78
N ASN A 337 -4.94 -13.55 18.10
CA ASN A 337 -4.47 -14.75 18.75
C ASN A 337 -5.43 -15.18 19.86
N TYR A 338 -5.70 -16.48 20.00
CA TYR A 338 -6.63 -16.97 21.02
C TYR A 338 -6.09 -16.88 22.46
N MET A 339 -4.77 -16.77 22.64
CA MET A 339 -4.10 -16.85 23.95
C MET A 339 -3.49 -15.52 24.42
N LYS A 340 -3.31 -14.55 23.53
CA LYS A 340 -2.73 -13.24 23.85
C LYS A 340 -3.27 -12.14 22.96
N SER A 341 -3.19 -10.90 23.44
CA SER A 341 -3.30 -9.72 22.57
C SER A 341 -2.03 -9.63 21.72
N PRO A 342 -2.12 -9.63 20.38
CA PRO A 342 -0.94 -9.53 19.54
C PRO A 342 -0.26 -8.16 19.67
N ASN A 343 1.07 -8.14 19.64
CA ASN A 343 1.83 -6.89 19.50
C ASN A 343 1.79 -6.42 18.03
N GLU A 344 1.12 -5.30 17.78
CA GLU A 344 0.84 -4.77 16.45
C GLU A 344 1.55 -3.43 16.23
N ILE A 345 2.14 -3.24 15.05
CA ILE A 345 2.65 -1.95 14.59
C ILE A 345 1.99 -1.56 13.27
N LYS A 346 1.93 -0.26 12.99
CA LYS A 346 1.53 0.27 11.68
C LYS A 346 2.78 0.69 10.91
N LEU A 347 2.84 0.35 9.64
CA LEU A 347 3.96 0.73 8.77
C LEU A 347 3.72 2.12 8.20
N GLU A 348 4.76 2.94 8.16
CA GLU A 348 4.74 4.27 7.53
C GLU A 348 5.22 4.20 6.07
N GLU A 349 6.05 3.19 5.78
CA GLU A 349 6.78 2.98 4.53
C GLU A 349 5.99 2.13 3.53
N ALA A 350 4.85 1.58 3.92
CA ALA A 350 4.07 0.68 3.08
C ALA A 350 2.58 0.82 3.27
N ALA A 351 1.84 0.63 2.18
CA ALA A 351 0.38 0.69 2.16
C ALA A 351 -0.20 -0.51 1.41
N VAL A 352 -1.51 -0.69 1.52
CA VAL A 352 -2.28 -1.52 0.59
C VAL A 352 -3.05 -0.60 -0.36
N LEU A 353 -2.87 -0.76 -1.66
CA LEU A 353 -3.62 -0.07 -2.71
C LEU A 353 -4.86 -0.88 -3.00
N HIS A 354 -6.04 -0.28 -2.84
CA HIS A 354 -7.33 -0.93 -3.08
C HIS A 354 -8.01 -0.35 -4.33
N TYR A 355 -8.20 -1.19 -5.34
CA TYR A 355 -8.73 -0.86 -6.67
C TYR A 355 -10.22 -1.24 -6.77
N THR A 356 -11.02 -0.77 -5.81
CA THR A 356 -12.39 -1.29 -5.60
C THR A 356 -13.46 -0.70 -6.53
N TYR A 357 -13.29 0.57 -6.92
CA TYR A 357 -14.15 1.29 -7.85
C TYR A 357 -13.31 2.17 -8.79
N PRO A 358 -12.40 1.59 -9.59
CA PRO A 358 -11.54 2.36 -10.49
C PRO A 358 -12.34 3.05 -11.61
N LYS A 359 -13.52 2.54 -11.99
CA LYS A 359 -14.42 3.13 -13.00
C LYS A 359 -15.90 3.05 -12.60
N PHE A 360 -16.76 3.83 -13.25
CA PHE A 360 -18.17 3.91 -12.87
C PHE A 360 -18.93 2.60 -13.14
N SER A 361 -18.55 1.87 -14.20
CA SER A 361 -19.18 0.57 -14.52
C SER A 361 -19.06 -0.47 -13.38
N ASP A 362 -18.07 -0.32 -12.50
CA ASP A 362 -17.84 -1.25 -11.39
C ASP A 362 -18.94 -1.20 -10.33
N LEU A 363 -19.63 -0.05 -10.22
CA LEU A 363 -20.79 0.14 -9.35
C LEU A 363 -21.90 -0.86 -9.67
N THR A 364 -22.23 -0.97 -10.96
CA THR A 364 -23.23 -1.90 -11.47
C THR A 364 -22.76 -3.35 -11.28
N SER A 365 -21.48 -3.62 -11.59
CA SER A 365 -20.90 -4.96 -11.47
C SER A 365 -21.01 -5.52 -10.04
N ARG A 366 -20.81 -4.68 -9.02
CA ARG A 366 -20.79 -5.11 -7.62
C ARG A 366 -22.19 -5.32 -7.06
N ARG A 367 -23.16 -4.49 -7.49
CA ARG A 367 -24.59 -4.71 -7.22
C ARG A 367 -25.02 -6.07 -7.74
N ASP A 368 -24.69 -6.37 -9.00
CA ASP A 368 -25.17 -7.56 -9.70
C ASP A 368 -24.51 -8.87 -9.21
N ARG A 369 -23.40 -8.79 -8.45
CA ARG A 369 -22.82 -9.96 -7.74
C ARG A 369 -23.76 -10.52 -6.67
N CYS A 370 -24.61 -9.67 -6.10
CA CYS A 370 -25.59 -10.08 -5.10
C CYS A 370 -26.93 -10.34 -5.78
N GLY A 371 -27.51 -11.54 -5.63
CA GLY A 371 -28.86 -11.86 -6.10
C GLY A 371 -30.00 -11.19 -5.30
N CYS A 372 -29.74 -10.01 -4.74
CA CYS A 372 -30.63 -9.32 -3.83
C CYS A 372 -31.56 -8.37 -4.58
N LYS A 373 -32.81 -8.28 -4.13
CA LYS A 373 -33.80 -7.39 -4.70
C LYS A 373 -33.44 -5.94 -4.33
N PRO A 374 -33.71 -4.95 -5.20
CA PRO A 374 -33.45 -3.54 -4.93
C PRO A 374 -34.51 -2.93 -3.99
N THR A 375 -34.84 -3.61 -2.88
CA THR A 375 -35.70 -3.10 -1.82
C THR A 375 -34.86 -2.67 -0.62
N LYS A 376 -35.36 -1.71 0.16
CA LYS A 376 -34.65 -1.15 1.32
C LYS A 376 -34.22 -2.23 2.31
N GLU A 377 -35.10 -3.18 2.56
CA GLU A 377 -34.92 -4.27 3.51
C GLU A 377 -33.89 -5.29 3.00
N ASP A 378 -33.96 -5.66 1.72
CA ASP A 378 -33.12 -6.72 1.16
C ASP A 378 -31.69 -6.22 0.90
N VAL A 379 -31.55 -4.98 0.40
CA VAL A 379 -30.25 -4.31 0.25
C VAL A 379 -29.56 -4.13 1.60
N LYS A 380 -30.29 -3.74 2.66
CA LYS A 380 -29.72 -3.65 4.02
C LYS A 380 -29.25 -5.00 4.54
N ARG A 381 -29.92 -6.09 4.15
CA ARG A 381 -29.57 -7.46 4.52
C ARG A 381 -28.32 -7.97 3.77
N CYS A 382 -28.10 -7.52 2.54
CA CYS A 382 -27.02 -8.01 1.68
C CYS A 382 -25.71 -7.23 1.76
N PHE A 383 -25.78 -5.91 1.95
CA PHE A 383 -24.63 -5.02 1.89
C PHE A 383 -24.26 -4.47 3.27
N MET A 384 -22.99 -4.61 3.64
CA MET A 384 -22.45 -4.08 4.89
C MET A 384 -22.30 -2.56 4.85
N LEU A 385 -21.86 -2.04 3.69
CA LEU A 385 -21.49 -0.65 3.49
C LEU A 385 -22.69 0.19 3.06
N GLU A 386 -22.80 1.38 3.63
CA GLU A 386 -23.87 2.31 3.28
C GLU A 386 -23.79 2.78 1.82
N PHE A 387 -22.56 2.97 1.31
CA PHE A 387 -22.33 3.30 -0.08
C PHE A 387 -22.87 2.23 -1.03
N ASP A 388 -22.50 0.96 -0.80
CA ASP A 388 -22.99 -0.17 -1.62
C ASP A 388 -24.54 -0.28 -1.57
N ARG A 389 -25.15 0.08 -0.44
CA ARG A 389 -26.62 0.15 -0.34
C ARG A 389 -27.20 1.28 -1.17
N ALA A 390 -26.61 2.48 -1.13
CA ALA A 390 -27.08 3.63 -1.88
C ALA A 390 -27.03 3.39 -3.39
N VAL A 391 -25.92 2.81 -3.87
CA VAL A 391 -25.70 2.48 -5.28
C VAL A 391 -26.66 1.39 -5.76
N SER A 392 -27.08 0.47 -4.88
CA SER A 392 -28.02 -0.59 -5.23
C SER A 392 -29.43 -0.08 -5.61
N PHE A 393 -29.78 1.16 -5.25
CA PHE A 393 -31.04 1.81 -5.67
C PHE A 393 -30.92 2.64 -6.95
N LEU A 394 -29.70 2.85 -7.47
CA LEU A 394 -29.50 3.56 -8.72
C LEU A 394 -29.88 2.63 -9.87
N GLN A 395 -31.05 2.87 -10.46
CA GLN A 395 -31.64 1.93 -11.41
C GLN A 395 -31.08 2.05 -12.84
N HIS A 396 -30.44 3.15 -13.21
CA HIS A 396 -29.80 3.34 -14.52
C HIS A 396 -28.70 4.41 -14.40
N LEU A 397 -27.45 3.96 -14.25
CA LEU A 397 -26.28 4.78 -14.57
C LEU A 397 -25.67 4.29 -15.87
#